data_AF-R7UAW5-F1
#
_entry.id   AF-R7UAW5-F1
#
_cell.length_a   1.000
_cell.length_b   1.000
_cell.length_c   1.000
_cell.angle_alpha   90.00
_cell.angle_beta   90.00
_cell.angle_gamma   90.00
#
_symmetry.space_group_name_H-M   'P 1'
#
loop_
_entity.id
_entity.type
_entity.pdbx_description
1 polymer ?
#
loop_
_entity_poly.entity_id
_entity_poly.type
_entity_poly.pdbx_seq_one_letter_code
_entity_poly.pdbx_strand_id
1 'polypeptide(L)'
;DRRASQCQSHDGDVIQGQSYTWIPFYGGNNPCSLSCIAKGFNFYYQFGNTIDGTTCNHGNQVGVCLKGTCQTIGCDGAIGSAAEMDNCLVCGGENKQCAHYKSVYLHKLKPDAYKHIITIPPGATRVNFTEVGRNYLALADLDGVYLLNGRWKIHWPGRIQAGNTTMYYSRHRHREEITIPGPTHESLKVMVCNRPSNGIPLRLS
;
A
#
# COMPACT_ATOMS: atom_id res chain seq x y z
N ASP A 1 -12.33 18.82 2.34
CA ASP A 1 -12.20 18.13 1.04
C ASP A 1 -12.73 19.08 -0.04
N ARG A 2 -11.92 19.39 -1.07
CA ARG A 2 -12.31 20.30 -2.16
C ARG A 2 -13.51 19.78 -2.97
N ARG A 3 -13.63 18.46 -3.15
CA ARG A 3 -14.75 17.89 -3.90
C ARG A 3 -16.05 17.99 -3.13
N ALA A 4 -16.02 17.72 -1.83
CA ALA A 4 -17.18 17.89 -0.96
C ALA A 4 -17.77 19.31 -1.04
N SER A 5 -16.91 20.35 -0.98
CA SER A 5 -17.35 21.75 -1.10
C SER A 5 -17.97 22.07 -2.47
N GLN A 6 -17.49 21.45 -3.55
CA GLN A 6 -18.08 21.61 -4.90
C GLN A 6 -19.44 20.93 -5.05
N CYS A 7 -19.66 19.78 -4.39
CA CYS A 7 -21.01 19.21 -4.33
C CYS A 7 -21.93 20.11 -3.49
N GLN A 8 -21.44 20.59 -2.35
CA GLN A 8 -22.20 21.45 -1.45
C GLN A 8 -22.61 22.79 -2.07
N SER A 9 -21.86 23.32 -3.04
CA SER A 9 -22.25 24.55 -3.75
C SER A 9 -23.52 24.39 -4.60
N HIS A 10 -23.96 23.16 -4.86
CA HIS A 10 -25.22 22.84 -5.54
C HIS A 10 -26.36 22.50 -4.56
N ASP A 11 -26.14 22.62 -3.25
CA ASP A 11 -27.21 22.43 -2.28
C ASP A 11 -28.30 23.49 -2.48
N GLY A 12 -29.54 23.05 -2.60
CA GLY A 12 -30.68 23.95 -2.86
C GLY A 12 -31.01 24.15 -4.34
N ASP A 13 -30.12 23.79 -5.27
CA ASP A 13 -30.41 23.81 -6.71
C ASP A 13 -31.58 22.86 -7.03
N VAL A 14 -32.50 23.33 -7.87
CA VAL A 14 -33.67 22.54 -8.29
C VAL A 14 -33.25 21.60 -9.42
N ILE A 15 -33.11 20.31 -9.11
CA ILE A 15 -32.79 19.25 -10.05
C ILE A 15 -34.02 18.36 -10.18
N GLN A 16 -34.55 18.22 -11.41
CA GLN A 16 -35.76 17.46 -11.68
C GLN A 16 -36.97 17.87 -10.82
N GLY A 17 -37.08 19.16 -10.49
CA GLY A 17 -38.22 19.73 -9.75
C GLY A 17 -38.11 19.68 -8.22
N GLN A 18 -37.00 19.20 -7.66
CA GLN A 18 -36.76 19.18 -6.21
C GLN A 18 -35.33 19.63 -5.89
N SER A 19 -35.12 20.17 -4.69
CA SER A 19 -33.79 20.46 -4.17
C SER A 19 -33.28 19.36 -3.25
N TYR A 20 -31.96 19.18 -3.24
CA TYR A 20 -31.28 18.14 -2.49
C TYR A 20 -30.04 18.70 -1.76
N THR A 21 -29.53 17.90 -0.82
CA THR A 21 -28.19 18.07 -0.25
C THR A 21 -27.26 17.06 -0.88
N TRP A 22 -26.08 17.49 -1.29
CA TRP A 22 -25.18 16.68 -2.12
C TRP A 22 -23.92 16.25 -1.36
N ILE A 23 -23.51 15.01 -1.57
CA ILE A 23 -22.23 14.46 -1.07
C ILE A 23 -21.42 13.88 -2.22
N PRO A 24 -20.08 13.92 -2.16
CA PRO A 24 -19.24 13.47 -3.28
C PRO A 24 -19.36 11.97 -3.55
N PHE A 25 -19.45 11.62 -4.83
CA PHE A 25 -19.40 10.24 -5.32
C PHE A 25 -18.07 9.98 -6.06
N TYR A 26 -17.40 8.90 -5.68
CA TYR A 26 -16.07 8.54 -6.20
C TYR A 26 -16.08 7.32 -7.13
N GLY A 27 -17.24 6.70 -7.36
CA GLY A 27 -17.35 5.43 -8.11
C GLY A 27 -17.51 5.59 -9.62
N GLY A 28 -17.38 6.79 -10.19
CA GLY A 28 -17.50 7.04 -11.62
C GLY A 28 -16.23 6.67 -12.41
N ASN A 29 -16.37 6.41 -13.72
CA ASN A 29 -15.23 6.06 -14.59
C ASN A 29 -14.19 7.17 -14.71
N ASN A 30 -14.62 8.44 -14.81
CA ASN A 30 -13.71 9.58 -14.80
C ASN A 30 -13.65 10.15 -13.37
N PRO A 31 -12.51 10.01 -12.67
CA PRO A 31 -12.37 10.55 -11.32
C PRO A 31 -12.47 12.08 -11.31
N CYS A 32 -12.25 12.79 -12.42
CA CYS A 32 -12.38 14.25 -12.49
C CYS A 32 -13.75 14.78 -12.90
N SER A 33 -14.74 13.89 -13.06
CA SER A 33 -16.14 14.29 -13.12
C SER A 33 -16.66 14.62 -11.72
N LEU A 34 -17.39 15.73 -11.59
CA LEU A 34 -18.08 16.12 -10.36
C LEU A 34 -19.41 15.37 -10.28
N SER A 35 -19.35 14.13 -9.82
CA SER A 35 -20.54 13.32 -9.50
C SER A 35 -20.85 13.46 -8.01
N CYS A 36 -22.12 13.77 -7.70
CA CYS A 36 -22.59 13.93 -6.33
C CYS A 36 -23.84 13.08 -6.09
N ILE A 37 -23.89 12.36 -4.97
CA ILE A 37 -25.08 11.62 -4.52
C ILE A 37 -25.97 12.54 -3.72
N ALA A 38 -27.28 12.47 -3.95
CA ALA A 38 -28.26 13.14 -3.11
C ALA A 38 -28.36 12.41 -1.75
N LYS A 39 -28.06 13.14 -0.67
CA LYS A 39 -28.00 12.58 0.69
C LYS A 39 -29.35 11.99 1.08
N GLY A 40 -29.36 10.69 1.39
CA GLY A 40 -30.59 9.95 1.73
C GLY A 40 -31.32 9.34 0.53
N PHE A 41 -30.78 9.48 -0.68
CA PHE A 41 -31.34 8.94 -1.91
C PHE A 41 -30.31 8.04 -2.63
N ASN A 42 -30.81 7.18 -3.52
CA ASN A 42 -30.00 6.19 -4.25
C ASN A 42 -29.69 6.62 -5.70
N PHE A 43 -29.49 7.90 -5.93
CA PHE A 43 -29.06 8.40 -7.23
C PHE A 43 -27.95 9.44 -7.09
N TYR A 44 -27.16 9.57 -8.16
CA TYR A 44 -26.15 10.60 -8.30
C TYR A 44 -26.46 11.47 -9.52
N TYR A 45 -26.01 12.71 -9.47
CA TYR A 45 -26.07 13.66 -10.57
C TYR A 45 -24.66 14.15 -10.90
N GLN A 46 -24.37 14.37 -12.19
CA GLN A 46 -23.08 14.87 -12.63
C GLN A 46 -23.20 16.35 -13.01
N PHE A 47 -22.56 17.21 -12.22
CA PHE A 47 -22.58 18.68 -12.41
C PHE A 47 -21.51 19.17 -13.40
N GLY A 48 -20.72 18.27 -13.98
CA GLY A 48 -19.67 18.58 -14.94
C GLY A 48 -18.32 18.02 -14.49
N ASN A 49 -17.26 18.82 -14.65
CA ASN A 49 -15.91 18.49 -14.19
C ASN A 49 -15.62 19.17 -12.86
N THR A 50 -14.77 18.54 -12.05
CA THR A 50 -14.24 19.19 -10.85
C THR A 50 -13.32 20.35 -11.22
N ILE A 51 -13.24 21.35 -10.35
CA ILE A 51 -12.29 22.47 -10.45
C ILE A 51 -10.85 21.94 -10.46
N ASP A 52 -10.00 22.58 -11.25
CA ASP A 52 -8.57 22.25 -11.33
C ASP A 52 -7.91 22.26 -9.94
N GLY A 53 -7.04 21.27 -9.69
CA GLY A 53 -6.42 21.04 -8.38
C GLY A 53 -7.28 20.26 -7.38
N THR A 54 -8.47 19.77 -7.77
CA THR A 54 -9.22 18.80 -6.97
C THR A 54 -8.49 17.46 -6.99
N THR A 55 -8.30 16.82 -5.84
CA THR A 55 -7.63 15.52 -5.76
C THR A 55 -8.41 14.44 -6.50
N CYS A 56 -7.69 13.60 -7.21
CA CYS A 56 -8.22 12.43 -7.91
C CYS A 56 -7.26 11.25 -7.72
N ASN A 57 -7.74 10.03 -7.90
CA ASN A 57 -6.91 8.84 -7.87
C ASN A 57 -6.91 8.21 -9.27
N HIS A 58 -5.72 7.85 -9.75
CA HIS A 58 -5.53 7.08 -10.98
C HIS A 58 -4.89 5.74 -10.60
N GLY A 59 -5.72 4.70 -10.47
CA GLY A 59 -5.31 3.44 -9.85
C GLY A 59 -4.89 3.67 -8.39
N ASN A 60 -3.62 3.36 -8.07
CA ASN A 60 -3.04 3.56 -6.74
C ASN A 60 -2.29 4.89 -6.59
N GLN A 61 -2.20 5.70 -7.65
CA GLN A 61 -1.48 6.97 -7.63
C GLN A 61 -2.45 8.13 -7.33
N VAL A 62 -2.05 8.99 -6.40
CA VAL A 62 -2.76 10.24 -6.11
C VAL A 62 -2.37 11.28 -7.15
N GLY A 63 -3.36 11.99 -7.66
CA GLY A 63 -3.22 13.04 -8.66
C GLY A 63 -4.15 14.22 -8.38
N VAL A 64 -4.15 15.14 -9.34
CA VAL A 64 -5.02 16.33 -9.34
C VAL A 64 -5.72 16.45 -10.68
N CYS A 65 -6.97 16.92 -10.64
CA CYS A 65 -7.71 17.21 -11.86
C CYS A 65 -7.15 18.46 -12.53
N LEU A 66 -6.92 18.37 -13.83
CA LEU A 66 -6.54 19.48 -14.69
C LEU A 66 -7.31 19.35 -16.00
N LYS A 67 -8.14 20.34 -16.31
CA LYS A 67 -9.00 20.36 -17.52
C LYS A 67 -9.85 19.08 -17.67
N GLY A 68 -10.43 18.61 -16.56
CA GLY A 68 -11.30 17.42 -16.54
C GLY A 68 -10.58 16.07 -16.64
N THR A 69 -9.24 16.05 -16.63
CA THR A 69 -8.42 14.83 -16.66
C THR A 69 -7.61 14.71 -15.38
N CYS A 70 -7.48 13.49 -14.84
CA CYS A 70 -6.65 13.26 -13.66
C CYS A 70 -5.18 13.20 -14.05
N GLN A 71 -4.39 14.17 -13.59
CA GLN A 71 -2.96 14.24 -13.79
C GLN A 71 -2.24 13.73 -12.54
N THR A 72 -1.31 12.79 -12.70
CA THR A 72 -0.44 12.35 -11.62
C THR A 72 0.61 13.41 -11.30
N ILE A 73 1.21 13.32 -10.11
CA ILE A 73 2.31 14.20 -9.71
C ILE A 73 3.58 13.35 -9.75
N GLY A 74 4.56 13.77 -10.55
CA GLY A 74 5.86 13.11 -10.63
C GLY A 74 6.63 13.23 -9.32
N CYS A 75 7.67 12.41 -9.15
CA CYS A 75 8.55 12.50 -7.97
C CYS A 75 9.28 13.84 -7.85
N ASP A 76 9.32 14.62 -8.93
CA ASP A 76 9.89 15.96 -9.05
C ASP A 76 8.91 17.05 -8.57
N GLY A 77 7.68 16.66 -8.21
CA GLY A 77 6.61 17.55 -7.80
C GLY A 77 5.85 18.19 -8.96
N ALA A 78 6.18 17.88 -10.21
CA ALA A 78 5.53 18.45 -11.37
C ALA A 78 4.25 17.68 -11.76
N ILE A 79 3.17 18.43 -12.04
CA ILE A 79 1.88 17.88 -12.47
C ILE A 79 2.00 17.36 -13.90
N GLY A 80 1.58 16.11 -14.12
CA GLY A 80 1.68 15.44 -15.43
C GLY A 80 3.10 15.01 -15.79
N SER A 81 4.07 15.15 -14.87
CA SER A 81 5.41 14.63 -15.07
C SER A 81 5.42 13.10 -14.99
N ALA A 82 6.11 12.47 -15.92
CA ALA A 82 6.36 11.03 -15.92
C ALA A 82 7.59 10.65 -15.07
N ALA A 83 8.17 11.59 -14.31
CA ALA A 83 9.31 11.32 -13.45
C ALA A 83 8.90 10.39 -12.30
N GLU A 84 9.60 9.26 -12.16
CA GLU A 84 9.41 8.29 -11.08
C GLU A 84 10.68 8.13 -10.25
N MET A 85 10.50 7.72 -8.99
CA MET A 85 11.61 7.33 -8.14
C MET A 85 12.23 6.04 -8.66
N ASP A 86 13.55 5.99 -8.79
CA ASP A 86 14.26 4.75 -9.12
C ASP A 86 14.33 3.79 -7.90
N ASN A 87 15.08 2.69 -8.01
CA ASN A 87 15.24 1.74 -6.91
C ASN A 87 16.09 2.27 -5.75
N CYS A 88 16.88 3.32 -6.00
CA CYS A 88 17.69 4.02 -5.01
C CYS A 88 16.92 5.19 -4.36
N LEU A 89 15.62 5.35 -4.68
CA LEU A 89 14.79 6.49 -4.27
C LEU A 89 15.28 7.84 -4.79
N VAL A 90 15.90 7.85 -5.97
CA VAL A 90 16.32 9.06 -6.69
C VAL A 90 15.29 9.37 -7.75
N CYS A 91 14.76 10.59 -7.73
CA CYS A 91 13.77 11.01 -8.71
C CYS A 91 14.38 11.14 -10.11
N GLY A 92 13.81 10.46 -11.11
CA GLY A 92 14.37 10.38 -12.46
C GLY A 92 15.74 9.68 -12.51
N GLY A 93 16.07 8.90 -11.48
CA GLY A 93 17.35 8.22 -11.36
C GLY A 93 17.50 7.03 -12.30
N GLU A 94 18.76 6.65 -12.55
CA GLU A 94 19.13 5.55 -13.45
C GLU A 94 19.50 4.25 -12.70
N ASN A 95 19.10 4.09 -11.44
CA ASN A 95 19.44 2.93 -10.59
C ASN A 95 20.94 2.75 -10.32
N LYS A 96 21.75 3.82 -10.36
CA LYS A 96 23.21 3.74 -10.22
C LYS A 96 23.76 4.19 -8.87
N GLN A 97 22.94 4.86 -8.04
CA GLN A 97 23.38 5.44 -6.77
C GLN A 97 23.36 4.46 -5.59
N CYS A 98 22.91 3.23 -5.81
CA CYS A 98 22.81 2.18 -4.81
C CYS A 98 23.20 0.81 -5.41
N ALA A 99 23.63 -0.10 -4.55
CA ALA A 99 23.91 -1.48 -4.94
C ALA A 99 22.62 -2.31 -4.95
N HIS A 100 22.49 -3.19 -5.96
CA HIS A 100 21.33 -4.05 -6.13
C HIS A 100 21.64 -5.46 -5.67
N TYR A 101 20.75 -6.03 -4.84
CA TYR A 101 20.89 -7.37 -4.30
C TYR A 101 19.69 -8.21 -4.68
N LYS A 102 19.94 -9.38 -5.29
CA LYS A 102 18.91 -10.37 -5.60
C LYS A 102 19.48 -11.76 -5.34
N SER A 103 18.78 -12.52 -4.51
CA SER A 103 19.18 -13.89 -4.15
C SER A 103 17.96 -14.78 -4.00
N VAL A 104 18.12 -16.07 -4.32
CA VAL A 104 17.11 -17.09 -4.05
C VAL A 104 17.67 -18.06 -3.01
N TYR A 105 16.88 -18.36 -2.00
CA TYR A 105 17.29 -19.23 -0.90
C TYR A 105 16.54 -20.57 -0.98
N LEU A 106 17.26 -21.66 -1.26
CA LEU A 106 16.69 -23.00 -1.52
C LEU A 106 17.10 -24.06 -0.50
N HIS A 107 17.24 -23.70 0.78
CA HIS A 107 17.59 -24.68 1.81
C HIS A 107 16.36 -25.30 2.47
N LYS A 108 16.39 -26.63 2.66
CA LYS A 108 15.44 -27.33 3.52
C LYS A 108 15.58 -26.80 4.96
N LEU A 109 14.48 -26.29 5.48
CA LEU A 109 14.38 -25.92 6.89
C LEU A 109 14.19 -27.18 7.73
N LYS A 110 14.84 -27.20 8.89
CA LYS A 110 14.47 -28.18 9.91
C LYS A 110 13.03 -27.91 10.35
N PRO A 111 12.25 -28.94 10.68
CA PRO A 111 10.98 -28.75 11.38
C PRO A 111 11.19 -27.89 12.63
N ASP A 112 10.20 -27.09 12.97
CA ASP A 112 10.12 -26.36 14.24
C ASP A 112 11.29 -25.40 14.46
N ALA A 113 11.72 -24.72 13.39
CA ALA A 113 12.87 -23.82 13.44
C ALA A 113 12.59 -22.46 12.81
N TYR A 114 13.21 -21.44 13.41
CA TYR A 114 13.50 -20.16 12.78
C TYR A 114 14.92 -20.20 12.23
N LYS A 115 15.09 -19.86 10.96
CA LYS A 115 16.39 -19.78 10.33
C LYS A 115 16.62 -18.37 9.80
N HIS A 116 17.74 -17.77 10.20
CA HIS A 116 18.21 -16.51 9.64
C HIS A 116 18.62 -16.71 8.18
N ILE A 117 18.18 -15.78 7.33
CA ILE A 117 18.47 -15.78 5.90
C ILE A 117 19.44 -14.66 5.56
N ILE A 118 19.09 -13.44 5.97
CA ILE A 118 19.86 -12.23 5.67
C ILE A 118 19.55 -11.14 6.68
N THR A 119 20.48 -10.22 6.85
CA THR A 119 20.27 -8.97 7.60
C THR A 119 20.18 -7.83 6.60
N ILE A 120 19.06 -7.12 6.60
CA ILE A 120 18.84 -5.89 5.82
C ILE A 120 19.58 -4.77 6.56
N PRO A 121 20.50 -4.04 5.93
CA PRO A 121 21.17 -2.91 6.56
C PRO A 121 20.27 -1.66 6.62
N PRO A 122 20.64 -0.63 7.40
CA PRO A 122 20.04 0.70 7.29
C PRO A 122 20.27 1.29 5.89
N GLY A 123 19.34 2.12 5.42
CA GLY A 123 19.38 2.73 4.09
C GLY A 123 18.90 1.83 2.95
N ALA A 124 18.47 0.59 3.23
CA ALA A 124 17.94 -0.30 2.21
C ALA A 124 16.57 0.18 1.72
N THR A 125 16.38 0.16 0.41
CA THR A 125 15.19 0.65 -0.29
C THR A 125 14.56 -0.47 -1.11
N ARG A 126 13.24 -0.38 -1.34
CA ARG A 126 12.46 -1.32 -2.18
C ARG A 126 12.74 -2.80 -1.87
N VAL A 127 12.86 -3.13 -0.59
CA VAL A 127 13.14 -4.49 -0.17
C VAL A 127 11.89 -5.35 -0.34
N ASN A 128 12.07 -6.52 -0.96
CA ASN A 128 11.01 -7.50 -1.13
C ASN A 128 11.52 -8.91 -0.82
N PHE A 129 10.80 -9.62 0.04
CA PHE A 129 10.98 -11.04 0.27
C PHE A 129 9.69 -11.76 -0.07
N THR A 130 9.79 -12.77 -0.93
CA THR A 130 8.67 -13.64 -1.28
C THR A 130 9.04 -15.07 -0.87
N GLU A 131 8.17 -15.70 -0.07
CA GLU A 131 8.23 -17.13 0.20
C GLU A 131 7.10 -17.83 -0.55
N VAL A 132 7.45 -18.94 -1.22
CA VAL A 132 6.49 -19.79 -1.93
C VAL A 132 6.49 -21.16 -1.29
N GLY A 133 5.40 -21.50 -0.59
CA GLY A 133 5.24 -22.79 0.06
C GLY A 133 4.40 -22.72 1.33
N ARG A 134 4.83 -23.48 2.34
CA ARG A 134 4.13 -23.61 3.63
C ARG A 134 4.89 -22.99 4.80
N ASN A 135 6.05 -22.41 4.56
CA ASN A 135 6.81 -21.70 5.58
C ASN A 135 6.26 -20.29 5.79
N TYR A 136 6.83 -19.61 6.80
CA TYR A 136 6.46 -18.27 7.21
C TYR A 136 7.70 -17.37 7.21
N LEU A 137 7.66 -16.23 6.54
CA LEU A 137 8.61 -15.15 6.72
C LEU A 137 8.42 -14.53 8.10
N ALA A 138 9.53 -14.21 8.77
CA ALA A 138 9.55 -13.52 10.04
C ALA A 138 10.63 -12.44 10.02
N LEU A 139 10.43 -11.40 10.83
CA LEU A 139 11.40 -10.33 11.03
C LEU A 139 11.69 -10.16 12.51
N ALA A 140 12.95 -9.87 12.79
CA ALA A 140 13.42 -9.46 14.11
C ALA A 140 14.39 -8.29 13.97
N ASP A 141 14.57 -7.53 15.04
CA ASP A 141 15.69 -6.61 15.17
C ASP A 141 17.02 -7.36 15.39
N LEU A 142 18.12 -6.62 15.60
CA LEU A 142 19.42 -7.22 15.87
C LEU A 142 19.49 -7.92 17.24
N ASP A 143 18.71 -7.48 18.22
CA ASP A 143 18.65 -8.08 19.56
C ASP A 143 17.83 -9.38 19.60
N GLY A 144 17.13 -9.69 18.50
CA GLY A 144 16.32 -10.90 18.34
C GLY A 144 14.88 -10.73 18.81
N VAL A 145 14.43 -9.51 19.05
CA VAL A 145 13.02 -9.21 19.29
C VAL A 145 12.27 -9.29 17.97
N TYR A 146 11.26 -10.16 17.92
CA TYR A 146 10.47 -10.35 16.72
C TYR A 146 9.47 -9.21 16.51
N LEU A 147 9.52 -8.63 15.31
CA LEU A 147 8.63 -7.58 14.81
C LEU A 147 7.49 -8.17 13.97
N LEU A 148 7.74 -9.32 13.34
CA LEU A 148 6.75 -10.06 12.56
C LEU A 148 6.96 -11.57 12.73
N ASN A 149 5.85 -12.29 12.87
CA ASN A 149 5.77 -13.76 12.90
C ASN A 149 6.72 -14.45 13.89
N GLY A 150 6.98 -13.81 15.04
CA GLY A 150 7.76 -14.39 16.13
C GLY A 150 6.99 -15.32 17.05
N ARG A 151 7.71 -16.12 17.83
CA ARG A 151 7.15 -16.99 18.88
C ARG A 151 6.00 -17.88 18.38
N TRP A 152 6.11 -18.37 17.15
CA TRP A 152 5.11 -19.23 16.48
C TRP A 152 3.73 -18.58 16.24
N LYS A 153 3.62 -17.26 16.44
CA LYS A 153 2.38 -16.51 16.23
C LYS A 153 2.41 -15.79 14.90
N ILE A 154 1.48 -16.15 14.01
CA ILE A 154 1.38 -15.56 12.68
C ILE A 154 0.49 -14.32 12.73
N HIS A 155 0.96 -13.24 12.13
CA HIS A 155 0.24 -11.97 12.03
C HIS A 155 -0.79 -12.01 10.90
N TRP A 156 -1.78 -11.14 11.00
CA TRP A 156 -2.67 -10.89 9.87
C TRP A 156 -1.97 -10.04 8.81
N PRO A 157 -2.30 -10.23 7.51
CA PRO A 157 -1.85 -9.32 6.45
C PRO A 157 -2.17 -7.86 6.79
N GLY A 158 -1.24 -6.97 6.48
CA GLY A 158 -1.42 -5.55 6.72
C GLY A 158 -0.11 -4.78 6.88
N ARG A 159 -0.26 -3.57 7.41
CA ARG A 159 0.82 -2.64 7.67
C ARG A 159 1.42 -2.90 9.05
N ILE A 160 2.74 -3.02 9.12
CA ILE A 160 3.48 -3.30 10.35
C ILE A 160 4.54 -2.21 10.52
N GLN A 161 4.69 -1.72 11.75
CA GLN A 161 5.82 -0.85 12.10
C GLN A 161 6.98 -1.74 12.53
N ALA A 162 8.10 -1.63 11.83
CA ALA A 162 9.30 -2.39 12.10
C ALA A 162 10.51 -1.48 11.90
N GLY A 163 11.32 -1.29 12.94
CA GLY A 163 12.54 -0.51 12.86
C GLY A 163 12.43 0.89 12.29
N ASN A 164 11.49 1.65 12.85
CA ASN A 164 11.17 3.01 12.44
C ASN A 164 10.82 3.15 10.94
N THR A 165 10.47 2.05 10.28
CA THR A 165 9.97 2.04 8.92
C THR A 165 8.63 1.31 8.85
N THR A 166 7.85 1.68 7.84
CA THR A 166 6.57 1.02 7.56
C THR A 166 6.80 -0.11 6.58
N MET A 167 6.40 -1.30 6.96
CA MET A 167 6.45 -2.47 6.10
C MET A 167 5.05 -3.02 5.84
N TYR A 168 4.93 -3.78 4.75
CA TYR A 168 3.70 -4.45 4.35
C TYR A 168 3.92 -5.95 4.33
N TYR A 169 3.07 -6.65 5.05
CA TYR A 169 3.04 -8.09 5.10
C TYR A 169 1.77 -8.57 4.42
N SER A 170 1.89 -9.48 3.45
CA SER A 170 0.75 -10.06 2.78
C SER A 170 0.88 -11.57 2.65
N ARG A 171 -0.26 -12.23 2.61
CA ARG A 171 -0.32 -13.68 2.45
C ARG A 171 -1.54 -14.09 1.66
N HIS A 172 -1.31 -14.85 0.60
CA HIS A 172 -2.36 -15.38 -0.25
C HIS A 172 -2.03 -16.82 -0.67
N ARG A 173 -2.85 -17.78 -0.22
CA ARG A 173 -2.63 -19.23 -0.41
C ARG A 173 -1.25 -19.68 0.10
N HIS A 174 -0.38 -20.11 -0.80
CA HIS A 174 0.99 -20.58 -0.52
C HIS A 174 2.04 -19.53 -0.88
N ARG A 175 1.65 -18.27 -1.04
CA ARG A 175 2.57 -17.16 -1.28
C ARG A 175 2.48 -16.17 -0.14
N GLU A 176 3.63 -15.82 0.41
CA GLU A 176 3.76 -14.84 1.47
C GLU A 176 4.82 -13.82 1.08
N GLU A 177 4.58 -12.57 1.44
CA GLU A 177 5.39 -11.46 0.95
C GLU A 177 5.59 -10.42 2.05
N ILE A 178 6.84 -9.97 2.16
CA ILE A 178 7.24 -8.81 2.94
C ILE A 178 7.77 -7.77 1.97
N THR A 179 7.20 -6.57 2.02
CA THR A 179 7.67 -5.40 1.27
C THR A 179 8.01 -4.27 2.21
N ILE A 180 9.19 -3.68 2.06
CA ILE A 180 9.64 -2.49 2.78
C ILE A 180 10.00 -1.43 1.74
N PRO A 181 9.18 -0.38 1.55
CA PRO A 181 9.48 0.70 0.60
C PRO A 181 10.82 1.38 0.91
N GLY A 182 11.12 1.53 2.20
CA GLY A 182 12.35 2.13 2.70
C GLY A 182 12.37 3.67 2.62
N PRO A 183 13.50 4.29 2.96
CA PRO A 183 14.71 3.63 3.46
C PRO A 183 14.49 2.99 4.84
N THR A 184 15.21 1.90 5.14
CA THR A 184 15.28 1.35 6.51
C THR A 184 16.11 2.27 7.40
N HIS A 185 15.74 2.41 8.67
CA HIS A 185 16.49 3.24 9.62
C HIS A 185 17.38 2.43 10.57
N GLU A 186 17.12 1.12 10.67
CA GLU A 186 17.92 0.19 11.46
C GLU A 186 18.11 -1.13 10.70
N SER A 187 18.99 -1.98 11.24
CA SER A 187 19.23 -3.31 10.69
C SER A 187 18.12 -4.28 11.08
N LEU A 188 17.61 -5.05 10.12
CA LEU A 188 16.51 -6.00 10.33
C LEU A 188 16.94 -7.41 9.91
N LYS A 189 16.74 -8.39 10.79
CA LYS A 189 16.98 -9.81 10.51
C LYS A 189 15.76 -10.43 9.83
N VAL A 190 15.96 -10.95 8.62
CA VAL A 190 14.96 -11.72 7.89
C VAL A 190 15.15 -13.19 8.20
N MET A 191 14.06 -13.81 8.64
CA MET A 191 14.01 -15.19 9.08
C MET A 191 12.96 -15.95 8.28
N VAL A 192 13.15 -17.26 8.12
CA VAL A 192 12.08 -18.16 7.69
C VAL A 192 11.78 -19.14 8.83
N CYS A 193 10.50 -19.32 9.08
CA CYS A 193 9.92 -20.12 10.14
C CYS A 193 9.17 -21.31 9.53
N ASN A 194 9.59 -22.52 9.91
CA ASN A 194 8.80 -23.72 9.72
C ASN A 194 8.03 -23.99 11.01
N ARG A 195 6.72 -23.74 11.02
CA ARG A 195 5.89 -23.85 12.24
C ARG A 195 5.62 -25.33 12.57
N PRO A 196 5.61 -25.72 13.86
CA PRO A 196 5.19 -27.06 14.27
C PRO A 196 3.79 -27.43 13.81
N SER A 197 3.65 -28.67 13.35
CA SER A 197 2.39 -29.28 12.90
C SER A 197 1.37 -29.56 14.01
N ASN A 198 1.63 -29.15 15.26
CA ASN A 198 0.84 -29.52 16.43
C ASN A 198 -0.42 -28.65 16.63
N GLY A 199 -1.16 -28.37 15.57
CA GLY A 199 -2.50 -27.81 15.66
C GLY A 199 -3.54 -28.92 15.55
N ILE A 200 -3.95 -29.52 16.66
CA ILE A 200 -5.20 -30.29 16.71
C ILE A 200 -6.32 -29.27 16.41
N PRO A 201 -7.13 -29.44 15.36
CA PRO A 201 -8.26 -28.55 15.12
C PRO A 201 -9.32 -28.82 16.20
N LEU A 202 -9.38 -27.97 17.23
CA LEU A 202 -10.53 -27.92 18.13
C LEU A 202 -11.68 -27.26 17.37
N ARG A 203 -12.63 -28.08 16.91
CA ARG A 203 -13.99 -27.63 16.57
C ARG A 203 -14.79 -27.61 17.86
N LEU A 204 -15.18 -26.43 18.32
CA LEU A 204 -16.34 -26.30 19.20
C LEU A 204 -17.57 -26.23 18.29
N SER A 205 -18.45 -27.23 18.42
CA SER A 205 -19.80 -27.25 17.87
C SER A 205 -20.74 -26.46 18.76
#